data_AF-A0A6J4XY96-F1
#
_entry.id   AF-A0A6J4XY96-F1
#
_cell.length_a   1.000
_cell.length_b   1.000
_cell.length_c   1.000
_cell.angle_alpha   90.00
_cell.angle_beta   90.00
_cell.angle_gamma   90.00
#
_symmetry.space_group_name_H-M   'P 1'
#
loop_
_entity.id
_entity.type
_entity.pdbx_description
1 polymer ?
#
loop_
_entity_poly.entity_id
_entity_poly.type
_entity_poly.pdbx_seq_one_letter_code
_entity_poly.pdbx_strand_id
1 'polypeptide(L)'
;MQIKRFEAKNMTKALSLIKNELGPEAVILSARSLRQGKGIFGSMKYAGVEVTAAIDVRDSQMKTGQPASANPAYPLPSDRRSNSAGKGTEPKIRPPAGYPGSGYGRRSKAAVSRSGKSDSNNQRLISMLYQQMLSQGIDRHIASRLIDELKRIPAAEDLISNGNIEEQLVSMIEELGIRAHPSEHAPDLAKMAALIGPTGVGKTTTIAKLAAVQAKRHQKQVALVSIDNYGIAANGQLKTFARIMGIPLETAVNKAEFRRAIKAFGDKDLILIDTPGINPTDPSQIRGLFSYFDKMPDVQKHLVVSVATREDNLREICQTLQKFGIQRLLFTKIDESRTHGNMLNMLMRTHLPLSYMSCGRKVPDDIAAGTIRKLVGLIFQVKDLSPGSSNHHATRQVMRHAKSGGSAFEHSHFMANKNSDVYHHTGCKWSHRIKSVNIIRFDSQREAEAQNFLPCRSCNPDRLKNDEARDLKTVTRKFSSNQ
;
A
#
# COMPACT_ATOMS: atom_id res chain seq x y z
N MET A 1 -16.29 3.97 32.21
CA MET A 1 -14.94 4.57 32.20
C MET A 1 -14.87 5.82 33.07
N GLN A 2 -13.97 5.83 34.04
CA GLN A 2 -13.60 6.98 34.87
C GLN A 2 -12.20 7.45 34.43
N ILE A 3 -12.07 8.72 34.04
CA ILE A 3 -10.81 9.31 33.55
C ILE A 3 -10.36 10.38 34.55
N LYS A 4 -9.08 10.36 34.93
CA LYS A 4 -8.51 11.33 35.85
C LYS A 4 -7.08 11.73 35.47
N ARG A 5 -6.75 13.00 35.72
CA ARG A 5 -5.43 13.58 35.51
C ARG A 5 -4.66 13.71 36.82
N PHE A 6 -3.38 13.37 36.78
CA PHE A 6 -2.45 13.35 37.90
C PHE A 6 -1.23 14.21 37.56
N GLU A 7 -0.78 15.01 38.53
CA GLU A 7 0.46 15.78 38.42
C GLU A 7 1.41 15.38 39.54
N ALA A 8 2.68 15.12 39.20
CA ALA A 8 3.67 14.69 40.18
C ALA A 8 5.08 15.17 39.81
N LYS A 9 5.99 15.15 40.78
CA LYS A 9 7.40 15.56 40.57
C LYS A 9 8.14 14.68 39.56
N ASN A 10 7.74 13.41 39.42
CA ASN A 10 8.33 12.46 38.48
C ASN A 10 7.33 11.34 38.15
N MET A 11 7.65 10.55 37.12
CA MET A 11 6.80 9.46 36.64
C MET A 11 6.50 8.42 37.72
N THR A 12 7.50 8.04 38.52
CA THR A 12 7.34 7.07 39.62
C THR A 12 6.27 7.51 40.62
N LYS A 13 6.27 8.79 41.01
CA LYS A 13 5.25 9.33 41.92
C LYS A 13 3.88 9.44 41.25
N ALA A 14 3.81 9.80 39.97
CA ALA A 14 2.55 9.81 39.21
C ALA A 14 1.93 8.41 39.14
N LEU A 15 2.72 7.38 38.83
CA LEU A 15 2.27 5.98 38.80
C LEU A 15 1.80 5.49 40.17
N SER A 16 2.48 5.88 41.24
CA SER A 16 2.04 5.58 42.61
C SER A 16 0.69 6.22 42.94
N LEU A 17 0.47 7.48 42.55
CA LEU A 17 -0.82 8.16 42.74
C LEU A 17 -1.94 7.49 41.94
N ILE A 18 -1.66 7.14 40.67
CA ILE A 18 -2.61 6.44 39.79
C ILE A 18 -2.98 5.08 40.39
N LYS A 19 -1.99 4.29 40.83
CA LYS A 19 -2.23 2.96 41.41
C LYS A 19 -3.03 3.04 42.72
N ASN A 20 -2.75 4.04 43.55
CA ASN A 20 -3.46 4.22 44.82
C ASN A 20 -4.90 4.69 44.61
N GLU A 21 -5.18 5.48 43.58
CA GLU A 21 -6.50 6.08 43.38
C GLU A 21 -7.39 5.33 42.38
N LEU A 22 -6.83 4.88 41.26
CA LEU A 22 -7.56 4.17 40.21
C LEU A 22 -7.31 2.66 40.22
N GLY A 23 -6.40 2.17 41.07
CA GLY A 23 -6.04 0.76 41.15
C GLY A 23 -4.94 0.33 40.16
N PRO A 24 -4.43 -0.90 40.29
CA PRO A 24 -3.35 -1.42 39.45
C PRO A 24 -3.74 -1.60 37.97
N GLU A 25 -5.03 -1.69 37.67
CA GLU A 25 -5.56 -1.91 36.31
C GLU A 25 -5.74 -0.62 35.50
N ALA A 26 -5.37 0.54 36.06
CA ALA A 26 -5.53 1.83 35.38
C ALA A 26 -4.61 1.93 34.14
N VAL A 27 -5.19 2.32 33.01
CA VAL A 27 -4.47 2.51 31.75
C VAL A 27 -4.09 3.98 31.58
N ILE A 28 -2.83 4.25 31.29
CA ILE A 28 -2.34 5.61 30.99
C ILE A 28 -2.74 5.98 29.57
N LEU A 29 -3.54 7.03 29.43
CA LEU A 29 -3.98 7.55 28.13
C LEU A 29 -2.97 8.54 27.54
N SER A 30 -2.32 9.33 28.39
CA SER A 30 -1.31 10.30 27.96
C SER A 30 -0.36 10.64 29.10
N ALA A 31 0.91 10.88 28.79
CA ALA A 31 1.89 11.41 29.73
C ALA A 31 2.71 12.52 29.07
N ARG A 32 2.88 13.66 29.75
CA ARG A 32 3.73 14.75 29.28
C ARG A 32 4.60 15.31 30.40
N SER A 33 5.83 15.72 30.05
CA SER A 33 6.75 16.38 30.97
C SER A 33 6.44 17.88 31.05
N LEU A 34 6.30 18.40 32.25
CA LEU A 34 6.16 19.83 32.52
C LEU A 34 7.56 20.42 32.66
N ARG A 35 7.97 21.24 31.69
CA ARG A 35 9.27 21.92 31.69
C ARG A 35 9.26 23.15 32.59
N GLN A 36 10.41 23.38 33.22
CA GLN A 36 10.72 24.54 34.06
C GLN A 36 10.56 25.84 33.26
N GLY A 37 9.74 26.77 33.76
CA GLY A 37 9.62 28.13 33.24
C GLY A 37 9.86 29.15 34.35
N LYS A 38 10.55 30.26 34.03
CA LYS A 38 10.68 31.42 34.94
C LYS A 38 9.36 32.18 34.96
N GLY A 39 8.76 32.32 36.14
CA GLY A 39 7.65 33.25 36.37
C GLY A 39 8.15 34.71 36.44
N ILE A 40 7.24 35.66 36.15
CA ILE A 40 7.53 37.11 36.05
C ILE A 40 7.85 37.74 37.42
N PHE A 41 7.74 36.99 38.52
CA PHE A 41 8.03 37.44 39.89
C PHE A 41 8.81 36.41 40.72
N GLY A 42 9.89 35.84 40.15
CA GLY A 42 10.96 35.18 40.93
C GLY A 42 10.60 33.92 41.74
N SER A 43 9.37 33.42 41.70
CA SER A 43 8.94 32.23 42.42
C SER A 43 9.04 30.97 41.54
N MET A 44 9.78 29.98 42.04
CA MET A 44 10.16 28.75 41.34
C MET A 44 8.98 27.78 41.23
N LYS A 45 8.49 27.48 40.01
CA LYS A 45 7.54 26.39 39.76
C LYS A 45 8.31 25.09 39.46
N TYR A 46 7.96 24.02 40.17
CA TYR A 46 8.63 22.71 40.10
C TYR A 46 8.47 22.05 38.72
N ALA A 47 9.55 21.45 38.23
CA ALA A 47 9.50 20.50 37.12
C ALA A 47 8.75 19.23 37.55
N GLY A 48 7.95 18.67 36.65
CA GLY A 48 7.12 17.51 36.96
C GLY A 48 6.59 16.79 35.72
N VAL A 49 5.69 15.85 35.94
CA VAL A 49 4.97 15.12 34.89
C VAL A 49 3.48 15.24 35.14
N GLU A 50 2.73 15.29 34.05
CA GLU A 50 1.29 15.22 34.02
C GLU A 50 0.89 13.93 33.31
N VAL A 51 0.06 13.12 33.96
CA VAL A 51 -0.36 11.80 33.47
C VAL A 51 -1.87 11.71 33.55
N THR A 52 -2.52 11.39 32.43
CA THR A 52 -3.95 11.10 32.39
C THR A 52 -4.13 9.61 32.33
N ALA A 53 -4.89 9.06 33.28
CA ALA A 53 -5.16 7.63 33.39
C ALA A 53 -6.68 7.38 33.45
N ALA A 54 -7.09 6.19 33.06
CA ALA A 54 -8.49 5.78 33.07
C ALA A 54 -8.67 4.33 33.54
N ILE A 55 -9.81 4.06 34.17
CA ILE A 55 -10.28 2.72 34.50
C ILE A 55 -11.68 2.51 33.93
N ASP A 56 -11.98 1.32 33.41
CA ASP A 56 -13.35 0.98 33.06
C ASP A 56 -14.09 0.40 34.28
N VAL A 57 -15.15 1.08 34.71
CA VAL A 57 -15.89 0.80 35.96
C VAL A 57 -16.70 -0.51 35.89
N ARG A 58 -16.54 -1.29 34.82
CA ARG A 58 -17.21 -2.59 34.62
C ARG A 58 -16.38 -3.77 35.12
N ASP A 59 -15.05 -3.62 35.27
CA ASP A 59 -14.16 -4.70 35.73
C ASP A 59 -14.00 -4.74 37.27
N SER A 60 -14.28 -3.65 37.97
CA SER A 60 -14.09 -3.56 39.43
C SER A 60 -15.20 -4.24 40.24
N GLN A 61 -16.39 -4.47 39.65
CA GLN A 61 -17.51 -5.14 40.33
C GLN A 61 -17.50 -6.68 40.19
N MET A 62 -16.65 -7.25 39.34
CA MET A 62 -16.57 -8.71 39.14
C MET A 62 -15.45 -9.40 39.93
N LYS A 63 -14.61 -8.66 40.67
CA LYS A 63 -13.40 -9.21 41.35
C LYS A 63 -13.44 -9.15 42.89
N THR A 64 -14.62 -9.10 43.50
CA THR A 64 -14.78 -9.34 44.94
C THR A 64 -15.53 -10.65 45.18
N GLY A 65 -14.80 -11.76 45.07
CA GLY A 65 -15.21 -13.11 45.46
C GLY A 65 -13.95 -13.94 45.74
N GLN A 66 -13.84 -14.49 46.95
CA GLN A 66 -12.66 -15.17 47.52
C GLN A 66 -12.30 -16.53 46.86
N PRO A 67 -11.08 -17.07 47.12
CA PRO A 67 -10.38 -18.02 46.25
C PRO A 67 -10.60 -19.51 46.60
N ALA A 68 -10.46 -20.40 45.61
CA ALA A 68 -10.36 -21.84 45.82
C ALA A 68 -9.23 -22.49 44.99
N SER A 69 -8.19 -22.90 45.73
CA SER A 69 -7.20 -24.00 45.57
C SER A 69 -6.74 -24.53 44.20
N ALA A 70 -5.42 -24.37 43.97
CA ALA A 70 -4.38 -25.39 43.70
C ALA A 70 -4.68 -26.63 42.80
N ASN A 71 -4.11 -26.62 41.57
CA ASN A 71 -3.23 -27.59 40.86
C ASN A 71 -3.35 -29.13 41.08
N PRO A 72 -2.99 -30.02 40.10
CA PRO A 72 -1.77 -29.89 39.29
C PRO A 72 -1.74 -30.44 37.84
N ALA A 73 -0.57 -30.18 37.24
CA ALA A 73 0.02 -30.50 35.94
C ALA A 73 -0.20 -31.91 35.35
N TYR A 74 -0.25 -31.96 34.00
CA TYR A 74 -0.16 -33.19 33.20
C TYR A 74 1.30 -33.47 32.76
N PRO A 75 1.76 -34.74 32.77
CA PRO A 75 3.10 -35.13 32.34
C PRO A 75 3.21 -35.46 30.84
N LEU A 76 4.41 -35.26 30.30
CA LEU A 76 4.89 -35.68 28.97
C LEU A 76 5.08 -37.21 28.89
N PRO A 77 4.86 -37.87 27.73
CA PRO A 77 5.23 -39.26 27.54
C PRO A 77 6.71 -39.42 27.17
N SER A 78 7.35 -40.38 27.82
CA SER A 78 8.74 -40.82 27.65
C SER A 78 8.88 -42.02 26.69
N ASP A 79 10.10 -42.14 26.18
CA ASP A 79 10.64 -43.17 25.30
C ASP A 79 10.37 -44.63 25.72
N ARG A 80 10.17 -45.50 24.74
CA ARG A 80 10.52 -46.93 24.84
C ARG A 80 11.36 -47.38 23.64
N ARG A 81 12.61 -47.73 23.93
CA ARG A 81 13.50 -48.53 23.10
C ARG A 81 13.17 -50.01 23.25
N SER A 82 13.25 -50.77 22.16
CA SER A 82 13.62 -52.19 22.18
C SER A 82 14.64 -52.45 21.07
N ASN A 83 15.76 -53.05 21.45
CA ASN A 83 16.84 -53.50 20.58
C ASN A 83 16.52 -54.89 20.00
N SER A 84 16.85 -55.11 18.73
CA SER A 84 17.48 -56.36 18.30
C SER A 84 18.34 -56.12 17.06
N ALA A 85 19.54 -56.69 17.10
CA ALA A 85 20.61 -56.51 16.13
C ALA A 85 20.50 -57.52 14.97
N GLY A 86 20.86 -57.08 13.75
CA GLY A 86 21.04 -57.93 12.58
C GLY A 86 21.81 -57.19 11.48
N LYS A 87 22.98 -57.72 11.14
CA LYS A 87 24.00 -57.20 10.20
C LYS A 87 23.52 -57.21 8.74
N GLY A 88 24.03 -56.31 7.89
CA GLY A 88 24.16 -56.55 6.44
C GLY A 88 23.98 -55.36 5.49
N THR A 89 25.10 -54.74 5.11
CA THR A 89 25.47 -54.21 3.77
C THR A 89 24.52 -53.30 2.96
N GLU A 90 24.96 -52.04 2.75
CA GLU A 90 24.48 -51.08 1.76
C GLU A 90 24.62 -51.55 0.30
N PRO A 91 23.71 -51.12 -0.59
CA PRO A 91 24.05 -50.87 -1.99
C PRO A 91 23.82 -49.41 -2.40
N LYS A 92 24.87 -48.81 -2.97
CA LYS A 92 24.88 -47.54 -3.71
C LYS A 92 24.10 -47.68 -5.01
N ILE A 93 23.14 -46.79 -5.27
CA ILE A 93 22.45 -46.67 -6.56
C ILE A 93 23.05 -45.49 -7.34
N ARG A 94 23.66 -45.83 -8.48
CA ARG A 94 24.11 -44.92 -9.55
C ARG A 94 22.97 -44.72 -10.58
N PRO A 95 22.96 -43.61 -11.34
CA PRO A 95 21.97 -43.38 -12.39
C PRO A 95 22.27 -44.23 -13.65
N PRO A 96 21.25 -44.59 -14.46
CA PRO A 96 21.45 -45.35 -15.67
C PRO A 96 21.96 -44.49 -16.83
N ALA A 97 22.79 -45.12 -17.66
CA ALA A 97 23.44 -44.57 -18.83
C ALA A 97 22.72 -44.96 -20.14
N GLY A 98 22.85 -44.11 -21.15
CA GLY A 98 23.23 -44.53 -22.51
C GLY A 98 22.13 -44.70 -23.56
N TYR A 99 22.28 -43.96 -24.67
CA TYR A 99 22.10 -44.40 -26.06
C TYR A 99 22.97 -43.47 -26.96
N PRO A 100 23.36 -43.86 -28.19
CA PRO A 100 24.76 -43.98 -28.59
C PRO A 100 25.18 -42.92 -29.61
N GLY A 101 26.49 -42.74 -29.74
CA GLY A 101 27.10 -41.90 -30.76
C GLY A 101 27.02 -42.49 -32.17
N SER A 102 26.69 -41.63 -33.12
CA SER A 102 27.18 -41.61 -34.51
C SER A 102 27.07 -40.14 -34.95
N GLY A 103 27.91 -39.53 -35.76
CA GLY A 103 29.15 -39.86 -36.44
C GLY A 103 29.56 -38.56 -37.12
N TYR A 104 30.85 -38.26 -37.12
CA TYR A 104 31.40 -37.05 -37.74
C TYR A 104 31.13 -37.02 -39.25
N GLY A 105 30.45 -35.99 -39.73
CA GLY A 105 30.30 -35.65 -41.15
C GLY A 105 30.55 -34.16 -41.37
N ARG A 106 31.66 -33.82 -42.02
CA ARG A 106 32.06 -32.46 -42.42
C ARG A 106 31.28 -31.98 -43.66
N ARG A 107 31.24 -30.64 -43.80
CA ARG A 107 30.79 -29.78 -44.91
C ARG A 107 29.26 -29.58 -44.98
N SER A 108 28.74 -28.35 -44.98
CA SER A 108 29.09 -27.29 -45.94
C SER A 108 28.92 -25.88 -45.36
N LYS A 109 29.87 -25.00 -45.68
CA LYS A 109 29.79 -23.54 -45.50
C LYS A 109 28.85 -22.95 -46.56
N ALA A 110 27.86 -22.19 -46.13
CA ALA A 110 27.21 -21.02 -46.79
C ALA A 110 25.94 -20.72 -45.98
N ALA A 111 25.60 -19.54 -45.49
CA ALA A 111 26.09 -18.19 -45.73
C ALA A 111 26.07 -17.43 -44.39
N VAL A 112 27.22 -16.89 -44.00
CA VAL A 112 27.31 -15.86 -42.97
C VAL A 112 27.39 -14.53 -43.72
N SER A 113 26.33 -13.74 -43.68
CA SER A 113 26.48 -12.29 -43.81
C SER A 113 25.21 -11.56 -43.34
N ARG A 114 25.32 -10.97 -42.14
CA ARG A 114 24.66 -9.72 -41.62
C ARG A 114 23.97 -9.77 -40.23
N SER A 115 23.89 -10.88 -39.48
CA SER A 115 23.11 -10.89 -38.21
C SER A 115 23.84 -10.49 -36.91
N GLY A 116 25.19 -10.44 -36.88
CA GLY A 116 25.95 -10.41 -35.62
C GLY A 116 25.79 -9.19 -34.70
N LYS A 117 25.31 -8.04 -35.19
CA LYS A 117 25.02 -6.85 -34.35
C LYS A 117 23.56 -6.79 -33.88
N SER A 118 22.64 -7.36 -34.64
CA SER A 118 21.21 -7.40 -34.31
C SER A 118 20.96 -8.40 -33.20
N ASP A 119 21.51 -9.62 -33.32
CA ASP A 119 21.34 -10.67 -32.32
C ASP A 119 21.92 -10.28 -30.95
N SER A 120 23.03 -9.53 -30.92
CA SER A 120 23.64 -9.01 -29.68
C SER A 120 22.82 -7.92 -29.01
N ASN A 121 22.19 -7.04 -29.78
CA ASN A 121 21.32 -5.99 -29.26
C ASN A 121 20.01 -6.58 -28.71
N ASN A 122 19.48 -7.59 -29.39
CA ASN A 122 18.26 -8.30 -29.00
C ASN A 122 18.44 -9.03 -27.65
N GLN A 123 19.53 -9.78 -27.51
CA GLN A 123 19.88 -10.41 -26.23
C GLN A 123 20.06 -9.39 -25.10
N ARG A 124 20.58 -8.20 -25.40
CA ARG A 124 20.76 -7.13 -24.42
C ARG A 124 19.41 -6.58 -23.94
N LEU A 125 18.47 -6.28 -24.83
CA LEU A 125 17.14 -5.75 -24.47
C LEU A 125 16.34 -6.75 -23.62
N ILE A 126 16.31 -8.02 -24.03
CA ILE A 126 15.65 -9.09 -23.27
C ILE A 126 16.30 -9.26 -21.89
N SER A 127 17.64 -9.20 -21.82
CA SER A 127 18.35 -9.26 -20.54
C SER A 127 18.02 -8.06 -19.66
N MET A 128 17.91 -6.85 -20.21
CA MET A 128 17.51 -5.65 -19.47
C MET A 128 16.11 -5.77 -18.90
N LEU A 129 15.13 -6.23 -19.70
CA LEU A 129 13.76 -6.46 -19.23
C LEU A 129 13.72 -7.52 -18.12
N TYR A 130 14.46 -8.62 -18.26
CA TYR A 130 14.56 -9.64 -17.23
C TYR A 130 15.20 -9.08 -15.93
N GLN A 131 16.29 -8.32 -16.02
CA GLN A 131 16.89 -7.67 -14.85
C GLN A 131 15.94 -6.65 -14.21
N GLN A 132 15.14 -5.95 -15.02
CA GLN A 132 14.12 -5.04 -14.52
C GLN A 132 13.04 -5.81 -13.74
N MET A 133 12.53 -6.92 -14.25
CA MET A 133 11.59 -7.79 -13.52
C MET A 133 12.17 -8.22 -12.17
N LEU A 134 13.41 -8.69 -12.14
CA LEU A 134 14.08 -9.09 -10.90
C LEU A 134 14.27 -7.91 -9.94
N SER A 135 14.61 -6.72 -10.45
CA SER A 135 14.78 -5.51 -9.63
C SER A 135 13.46 -5.04 -8.98
N GLN A 136 12.34 -5.33 -9.64
CA GLN A 136 10.98 -5.11 -9.11
C GLN A 136 10.56 -6.19 -8.12
N GLY A 137 11.39 -7.21 -7.89
CA GLY A 137 11.09 -8.33 -7.01
C GLY A 137 10.14 -9.36 -7.63
N ILE A 138 10.04 -9.43 -8.96
CA ILE A 138 9.32 -10.55 -9.61
C ILE A 138 10.12 -11.84 -9.37
N ASP A 139 9.42 -12.92 -9.01
CA ASP A 139 10.02 -14.23 -8.81
C ASP A 139 10.74 -14.68 -10.09
N ARG A 140 11.95 -15.22 -9.93
CA ARG A 140 12.80 -15.63 -11.06
C ARG A 140 12.07 -16.55 -12.03
N HIS A 141 11.26 -17.48 -11.52
CA HIS A 141 10.51 -18.41 -12.36
C HIS A 141 9.45 -17.68 -13.21
N ILE A 142 8.74 -16.72 -12.61
CA ILE A 142 7.75 -15.89 -13.33
C ILE A 142 8.44 -15.04 -14.39
N ALA A 143 9.55 -14.38 -14.03
CA ALA A 143 10.33 -13.58 -14.95
C ALA A 143 10.87 -14.40 -16.14
N SER A 144 11.46 -15.57 -15.87
CA SER A 144 11.94 -16.47 -16.93
C SER A 144 10.80 -16.91 -17.84
N ARG A 145 9.65 -17.28 -17.28
CA ARG A 145 8.48 -17.68 -18.07
C ARG A 145 8.00 -16.56 -19.00
N LEU A 146 7.87 -15.33 -18.50
CA LEU A 146 7.50 -14.18 -19.32
C LEU A 146 8.50 -13.91 -20.44
N ILE A 147 9.79 -14.05 -20.16
CA ILE A 147 10.86 -13.88 -21.17
C ILE A 147 10.81 -14.99 -22.22
N ASP A 148 10.54 -16.23 -21.82
CA ASP A 148 10.45 -17.35 -22.75
C ASP A 148 9.21 -17.26 -23.63
N GLU A 149 8.06 -16.77 -23.11
CA GLU A 149 6.90 -16.44 -23.94
C GLU A 149 7.22 -15.29 -24.91
N LEU A 150 7.89 -14.24 -24.42
CA LEU A 150 8.25 -13.08 -25.26
C LEU A 150 9.15 -13.48 -26.43
N LYS A 151 10.13 -14.38 -26.22
CA LYS A 151 11.01 -14.90 -27.28
C LYS A 151 10.29 -15.70 -28.37
N ARG A 152 9.08 -16.19 -28.11
CA ARG A 152 8.29 -16.93 -29.11
C ARG A 152 7.52 -16.00 -30.04
N ILE A 153 7.40 -14.72 -29.70
CA ILE A 153 6.67 -13.74 -30.48
C ILE A 153 7.56 -13.24 -31.63
N PRO A 154 7.11 -13.35 -32.89
CA PRO A 154 7.82 -12.75 -34.02
C PRO A 154 7.93 -11.23 -33.83
N ALA A 155 9.12 -10.66 -34.04
CA ALA A 155 9.40 -9.23 -33.84
C ALA A 155 9.15 -8.71 -32.40
N ALA A 156 9.31 -9.57 -31.39
CA ALA A 156 9.32 -9.15 -29.98
C ALA A 156 10.27 -7.97 -29.72
N GLU A 157 11.32 -7.85 -30.52
CA GLU A 157 12.33 -6.81 -30.40
C GLU A 157 11.84 -5.44 -30.84
N ASP A 158 10.98 -5.38 -31.86
CA ASP A 158 10.32 -4.14 -32.29
C ASP A 158 9.33 -3.68 -31.22
N LEU A 159 8.67 -4.61 -30.51
CA LEU A 159 7.78 -4.28 -29.40
C LEU A 159 8.56 -3.67 -28.22
N ILE A 160 9.72 -4.23 -27.88
CA ILE A 160 10.57 -3.71 -26.80
C ILE A 160 11.16 -2.35 -27.18
N SER A 161 11.71 -2.22 -28.39
CA SER A 161 12.42 -1.02 -28.84
C SER A 161 11.48 0.17 -29.08
N ASN A 162 10.27 -0.07 -29.56
CA ASN A 162 9.28 0.98 -29.84
C ASN A 162 8.39 1.32 -28.64
N GLY A 163 8.63 0.72 -27.46
CA GLY A 163 7.85 0.97 -26.24
C GLY A 163 6.46 0.31 -26.21
N ASN A 164 6.15 -0.56 -27.18
CA ASN A 164 4.86 -1.26 -27.29
C ASN A 164 4.80 -2.55 -26.46
N ILE A 165 5.83 -2.84 -25.65
CA ILE A 165 5.91 -4.06 -24.83
C ILE A 165 4.83 -4.14 -23.76
N GLU A 166 4.24 -3.01 -23.35
CA GLU A 166 3.21 -2.97 -22.30
C GLU A 166 1.98 -3.80 -22.68
N GLU A 167 1.43 -3.61 -23.88
CA GLU A 167 0.28 -4.39 -24.37
C GLU A 167 0.59 -5.87 -24.44
N GLN A 168 1.81 -6.21 -24.87
CA GLN A 168 2.23 -7.60 -24.95
C GLN A 168 2.37 -8.23 -23.57
N LEU A 169 2.91 -7.50 -22.60
CA LEU A 169 2.99 -7.95 -21.20
C LEU A 169 1.59 -8.12 -20.61
N VAL A 170 0.64 -7.24 -20.94
CA VAL A 170 -0.76 -7.37 -20.53
C VAL A 170 -1.34 -8.69 -21.06
N SER A 171 -1.26 -8.94 -22.38
CA SER A 171 -1.76 -10.18 -23.00
C SER A 171 -1.12 -11.42 -22.39
N MET A 172 0.21 -11.43 -22.24
CA MET A 172 0.92 -12.56 -21.65
C MET A 172 0.50 -12.81 -20.19
N ILE A 173 0.33 -11.78 -19.38
CA ILE A 173 -0.12 -11.93 -17.99
C ILE A 173 -1.55 -12.46 -17.92
N GLU A 174 -2.43 -12.06 -18.85
CA GLU A 174 -3.78 -12.60 -18.97
C GLU A 174 -3.76 -14.09 -19.38
N GLU A 175 -2.91 -14.46 -20.35
CA GLU A 175 -2.70 -15.85 -20.78
C GLU A 175 -2.10 -16.75 -19.67
N LEU A 176 -1.32 -16.16 -18.76
CA LEU A 176 -0.85 -16.83 -17.54
C LEU A 176 -1.97 -17.10 -16.53
N GLY A 177 -3.20 -16.65 -16.81
CA GLY A 177 -4.39 -16.92 -16.01
C GLY A 177 -4.64 -15.92 -14.89
N ILE A 178 -3.95 -14.78 -14.88
CA ILE A 178 -4.23 -13.73 -13.91
C ILE A 178 -5.53 -13.02 -14.29
N ARG A 179 -6.46 -12.97 -13.35
CA ARG A 179 -7.77 -12.33 -13.53
C ARG A 179 -7.81 -10.99 -12.83
N ALA A 180 -8.41 -10.00 -13.45
CA ALA A 180 -8.57 -8.64 -12.93
C ALA A 180 -9.88 -8.01 -13.44
N HIS A 181 -10.16 -6.75 -13.11
CA HIS A 181 -11.26 -6.05 -13.77
C HIS A 181 -10.89 -5.71 -15.23
N PRO A 182 -11.87 -5.74 -16.15
CA PRO A 182 -11.64 -5.44 -17.57
C PRO A 182 -11.36 -3.96 -17.81
N SER A 183 -11.82 -3.07 -16.91
CA SER A 183 -11.59 -1.64 -17.01
C SER A 183 -11.59 -0.96 -15.64
N GLU A 184 -11.06 0.27 -15.60
CA GLU A 184 -10.99 1.08 -14.38
C GLU A 184 -12.36 1.51 -13.85
N HIS A 185 -13.38 1.50 -14.72
CA HIS A 185 -14.74 1.92 -14.41
C HIS A 185 -15.64 0.74 -14.03
N ALA A 186 -15.09 -0.47 -13.91
CA ALA A 186 -15.87 -1.66 -13.58
C ALA A 186 -16.54 -1.50 -12.20
N PRO A 187 -17.88 -1.62 -12.09
CA PRO A 187 -18.64 -1.34 -10.87
C PRO A 187 -18.59 -2.48 -9.84
N ASP A 188 -17.72 -3.47 -10.04
CA ASP A 188 -18.04 -4.88 -9.85
C ASP A 188 -17.63 -5.39 -8.45
N LEU A 189 -18.30 -4.83 -7.44
CA LEU A 189 -18.42 -5.44 -6.13
C LEU A 189 -19.75 -6.19 -6.06
N ALA A 190 -19.73 -7.38 -5.47
CA ALA A 190 -20.95 -8.06 -5.06
C ALA A 190 -21.78 -7.18 -4.12
N LYS A 191 -23.09 -7.45 -4.02
CA LYS A 191 -23.99 -6.72 -3.11
C LYS A 191 -23.46 -6.64 -1.67
N MET A 192 -22.75 -7.66 -1.19
CA MET A 192 -22.06 -7.65 0.09
C MET A 192 -20.58 -7.92 -0.11
N ALA A 193 -19.71 -7.03 0.36
CA ALA A 193 -18.27 -7.20 0.26
C ALA A 193 -17.58 -6.95 1.62
N ALA A 194 -16.81 -7.93 2.07
CA ALA A 194 -16.03 -7.87 3.30
C ALA A 194 -14.54 -7.71 3.01
N LEU A 195 -13.90 -6.73 3.65
CA LEU A 195 -12.46 -6.55 3.58
C LEU A 195 -11.79 -7.23 4.77
N ILE A 196 -10.96 -8.24 4.50
CA ILE A 196 -10.31 -9.09 5.51
C ILE A 196 -8.80 -8.97 5.37
N GLY A 197 -8.06 -8.96 6.46
CA GLY A 197 -6.60 -8.93 6.40
C GLY A 197 -5.95 -8.42 7.69
N PRO A 198 -4.61 -8.43 7.75
CA PRO A 198 -3.88 -8.10 8.97
C PRO A 198 -4.17 -6.69 9.52
N THR A 199 -3.74 -6.44 10.76
CA THR A 199 -3.81 -5.10 11.35
C THR A 199 -2.95 -4.10 10.55
N GLY A 200 -3.44 -2.86 10.39
CA GLY A 200 -2.67 -1.78 9.77
C GLY A 200 -2.53 -1.82 8.24
N VAL A 201 -3.09 -2.83 7.56
CA VAL A 201 -3.04 -2.94 6.08
C VAL A 201 -3.98 -1.96 5.36
N GLY A 202 -4.79 -1.18 6.08
CA GLY A 202 -5.64 -0.13 5.51
C GLY A 202 -7.06 -0.52 5.14
N LYS A 203 -7.66 -1.55 5.77
CA LYS A 203 -9.05 -2.02 5.53
C LYS A 203 -10.09 -0.91 5.66
N THR A 204 -10.18 -0.28 6.83
CA THR A 204 -11.15 0.78 7.14
C THR A 204 -11.04 1.97 6.17
N THR A 205 -9.82 2.43 5.88
CA THR A 205 -9.59 3.51 4.90
C THR A 205 -9.99 3.07 3.49
N THR A 206 -9.71 1.83 3.11
CA THR A 206 -10.10 1.27 1.81
C THR A 206 -11.62 1.20 1.68
N ILE A 207 -12.34 0.81 2.74
CA ILE A 207 -13.81 0.84 2.76
C ILE A 207 -14.34 2.26 2.55
N ALA A 208 -13.79 3.25 3.25
CA ALA A 208 -14.20 4.64 3.06
C ALA A 208 -13.99 5.10 1.60
N LYS A 209 -12.87 4.72 0.97
CA LYS A 209 -12.60 5.03 -0.44
C LYS A 209 -13.58 4.31 -1.38
N LEU A 210 -13.81 3.02 -1.18
CA LEU A 210 -14.76 2.24 -1.98
C LEU A 210 -16.18 2.79 -1.84
N ALA A 211 -16.62 3.10 -0.62
CA ALA A 211 -17.93 3.68 -0.36
C ALA A 211 -18.10 5.01 -1.10
N ALA A 212 -17.11 5.88 -1.01
CA ALA A 212 -17.11 7.17 -1.70
C ALA A 212 -17.14 7.02 -3.23
N VAL A 213 -16.33 6.10 -3.80
CA VAL A 213 -16.33 5.82 -5.24
C VAL A 213 -17.68 5.27 -5.69
N GLN A 214 -18.24 4.30 -4.97
CA GLN A 214 -19.49 3.63 -5.33
C GLN A 214 -20.70 4.57 -5.19
N ALA A 215 -20.76 5.36 -4.12
CA ALA A 215 -21.84 6.33 -3.93
C ALA A 215 -21.74 7.52 -4.90
N LYS A 216 -20.53 8.08 -5.11
CA LYS A 216 -20.37 9.32 -5.89
C LYS A 216 -20.23 9.08 -7.39
N ARG A 217 -19.37 8.12 -7.79
CA ARG A 217 -19.07 7.88 -9.22
C ARG A 217 -20.06 6.91 -9.85
N HIS A 218 -20.50 5.89 -9.11
CA HIS A 218 -21.43 4.87 -9.59
C HIS A 218 -22.88 5.06 -9.11
N GLN A 219 -23.16 6.12 -8.33
CA GLN A 219 -24.49 6.46 -7.83
C GLN A 219 -25.22 5.33 -7.10
N LYS A 220 -24.48 4.39 -6.50
CA LYS A 220 -25.05 3.27 -5.73
C LYS A 220 -25.54 3.73 -4.36
N GLN A 221 -26.64 3.15 -3.90
CA GLN A 221 -27.02 3.19 -2.50
C GLN A 221 -26.09 2.29 -1.68
N VAL A 222 -25.12 2.90 -1.02
CA VAL A 222 -24.13 2.18 -0.20
C VAL A 222 -24.57 2.20 1.27
N ALA A 223 -24.31 1.11 1.99
CA ALA A 223 -24.33 1.06 3.45
C ALA A 223 -23.05 0.40 3.98
N LEU A 224 -22.72 0.72 5.23
CA LEU A 224 -21.53 0.22 5.92
C LEU A 224 -21.93 -0.59 7.14
N VAL A 225 -21.22 -1.69 7.38
CA VAL A 225 -21.33 -2.46 8.64
C VAL A 225 -19.93 -2.67 9.20
N SER A 226 -19.67 -2.19 10.40
CA SER A 226 -18.42 -2.48 11.13
C SER A 226 -18.66 -3.59 12.13
N ILE A 227 -17.83 -4.65 12.07
CA ILE A 227 -17.72 -5.67 13.12
C ILE A 227 -16.40 -5.54 13.90
N ASP A 228 -15.64 -4.48 13.65
CA ASP A 228 -14.42 -4.18 14.40
C ASP A 228 -14.78 -3.52 15.75
N ASN A 229 -14.94 -4.36 16.77
CA ASN A 229 -15.28 -3.93 18.12
C ASN A 229 -14.05 -3.58 18.97
N TYR A 230 -12.84 -3.82 18.46
CA TYR A 230 -11.60 -3.68 19.22
C TYR A 230 -10.97 -2.29 19.07
N GLY A 231 -11.41 -1.49 18.10
CA GLY A 231 -10.89 -0.14 17.87
C GLY A 231 -11.78 0.97 18.44
N ILE A 232 -11.50 1.42 19.67
CA ILE A 232 -12.04 2.69 20.20
C ILE A 232 -11.71 3.86 19.24
N ALA A 233 -10.60 3.78 18.49
CA ALA A 233 -10.19 4.75 17.47
C ALA A 233 -10.60 4.39 16.02
N ALA A 234 -10.64 3.11 15.65
CA ALA A 234 -10.90 2.67 14.27
C ALA A 234 -12.34 2.98 13.83
N ASN A 235 -13.31 2.80 14.73
CA ASN A 235 -14.70 3.16 14.45
C ASN A 235 -14.91 4.69 14.35
N GLY A 236 -14.09 5.51 15.00
CA GLY A 236 -14.21 6.97 14.93
C GLY A 236 -13.96 7.53 13.53
N GLN A 237 -12.96 6.98 12.82
CA GLN A 237 -12.62 7.42 11.48
C GLN A 237 -13.69 7.00 10.45
N LEU A 238 -14.13 5.74 10.48
CA LEU A 238 -15.17 5.27 9.55
C LEU A 238 -16.50 5.99 9.78
N LYS A 239 -16.91 6.20 11.04
CA LYS A 239 -18.09 7.00 11.40
C LYS A 239 -18.00 8.43 10.86
N THR A 240 -16.82 9.03 10.93
CA THR A 240 -16.60 10.39 10.39
C THR A 240 -16.79 10.41 8.88
N PHE A 241 -16.17 9.48 8.14
CA PHE A 241 -16.37 9.38 6.70
C PHE A 241 -17.84 9.12 6.34
N ALA A 242 -18.48 8.14 6.98
CA ALA A 242 -19.88 7.80 6.75
C ALA A 242 -20.80 9.01 6.90
N ARG A 243 -20.65 9.76 7.99
CA ARG A 243 -21.39 10.99 8.26
C ARG A 243 -21.14 12.07 7.20
N ILE A 244 -19.88 12.30 6.80
CA ILE A 244 -19.54 13.30 5.77
C ILE A 244 -20.18 12.93 4.42
N MET A 245 -20.22 11.63 4.10
CA MET A 245 -20.77 11.13 2.84
C MET A 245 -22.29 10.92 2.86
N GLY A 246 -22.94 11.05 4.02
CA GLY A 246 -24.36 10.71 4.19
C GLY A 246 -24.66 9.22 4.00
N ILE A 247 -23.67 8.35 4.23
CA ILE A 247 -23.80 6.90 4.08
C ILE A 247 -24.18 6.28 5.43
N PRO A 248 -25.24 5.45 5.51
CA PRO A 248 -25.61 4.79 6.75
C PRO A 248 -24.53 3.78 7.19
N LEU A 249 -24.26 3.74 8.50
CA LEU A 249 -23.26 2.88 9.12
C LEU A 249 -23.84 2.25 10.39
N GLU A 250 -23.82 0.93 10.46
CA GLU A 250 -24.13 0.16 11.67
C GLU A 250 -22.86 -0.46 12.27
N THR A 251 -22.81 -0.57 13.59
CA THR A 251 -21.76 -1.31 14.30
C THR A 251 -22.37 -2.53 14.95
N ALA A 252 -21.79 -3.71 14.72
CA ALA A 252 -22.33 -4.97 15.21
C ALA A 252 -21.35 -5.65 16.16
N VAL A 253 -21.72 -5.76 17.44
CA VAL A 253 -20.80 -6.31 18.45
C VAL A 253 -20.75 -7.84 18.48
N ASN A 254 -21.72 -8.50 17.86
CA ASN A 254 -21.84 -9.95 17.78
C ASN A 254 -22.55 -10.38 16.49
N LYS A 255 -22.59 -11.70 16.22
CA LYS A 255 -23.20 -12.27 15.01
C LYS A 255 -24.69 -11.95 14.86
N ALA A 256 -25.43 -11.86 15.96
CA ALA A 256 -26.86 -11.58 15.91
C ALA A 256 -27.09 -10.13 15.44
N GLU A 257 -26.32 -9.17 15.94
CA GLU A 257 -26.41 -7.78 15.48
C GLU A 257 -25.91 -7.62 14.06
N PHE A 258 -24.85 -8.33 13.68
CA PHE A 258 -24.35 -8.33 12.30
C PHE A 258 -25.45 -8.77 11.33
N ARG A 259 -26.15 -9.86 11.64
CA ARG A 259 -27.29 -10.32 10.83
C ARG A 259 -28.44 -9.31 10.80
N ARG A 260 -28.74 -8.65 11.93
CA ARG A 260 -29.76 -7.59 11.97
C ARG A 260 -29.37 -6.40 11.08
N ALA A 261 -28.12 -5.95 11.14
CA ALA A 261 -27.61 -4.85 10.33
C ALA A 261 -27.66 -5.17 8.83
N ILE A 262 -27.21 -6.37 8.43
CA ILE A 262 -27.31 -6.82 7.04
C ILE A 262 -28.77 -6.85 6.55
N LYS A 263 -29.70 -7.35 7.39
CA LYS A 263 -31.13 -7.36 7.06
C LYS A 263 -31.70 -5.93 6.93
N ALA A 264 -31.31 -5.02 7.82
CA ALA A 264 -31.76 -3.63 7.82
C ALA A 264 -31.32 -2.88 6.55
N PHE A 265 -30.18 -3.24 5.96
CA PHE A 265 -29.67 -2.68 4.71
C PHE A 265 -29.99 -3.52 3.47
N GLY A 266 -31.00 -4.40 3.55
CA GLY A 266 -31.38 -5.28 2.45
C GLY A 266 -31.84 -4.56 1.18
N ASP A 267 -32.27 -3.31 1.29
CA ASP A 267 -32.70 -2.42 0.19
C ASP A 267 -31.54 -1.72 -0.53
N LYS A 268 -30.30 -1.83 -0.01
CA LYS A 268 -29.12 -1.16 -0.56
C LYS A 268 -28.51 -1.94 -1.71
N ASP A 269 -27.89 -1.21 -2.64
CA ASP A 269 -27.18 -1.79 -3.79
C ASP A 269 -25.86 -2.45 -3.37
N LEU A 270 -25.22 -1.90 -2.31
CA LEU A 270 -23.93 -2.36 -1.82
C LEU A 270 -23.82 -2.21 -0.30
N ILE A 271 -23.42 -3.27 0.38
CA ILE A 271 -23.05 -3.29 1.79
C ILE A 271 -21.56 -3.61 1.91
N LEU A 272 -20.78 -2.66 2.42
CA LEU A 272 -19.36 -2.85 2.70
C LEU A 272 -19.16 -3.20 4.18
N ILE A 273 -18.43 -4.27 4.44
CA ILE A 273 -18.25 -4.83 5.78
C ILE A 273 -16.79 -4.61 6.22
N ASP A 274 -16.60 -3.79 7.26
CA ASP A 274 -15.30 -3.55 7.89
C ASP A 274 -15.06 -4.60 8.98
N THR A 275 -13.90 -5.26 8.90
CA THR A 275 -13.55 -6.34 9.82
C THR A 275 -12.35 -5.93 10.69
N PRO A 276 -12.24 -6.47 11.91
CA PRO A 276 -11.03 -6.28 12.72
C PRO A 276 -9.77 -6.76 11.99
N GLY A 277 -8.64 -6.17 12.34
CA GLY A 277 -7.33 -6.69 11.96
C GLY A 277 -7.05 -8.04 12.62
N ILE A 278 -6.59 -8.99 11.82
CA ILE A 278 -6.25 -10.34 12.31
C ILE A 278 -4.74 -10.55 12.39
N ASN A 279 -4.29 -11.30 13.38
CA ASN A 279 -2.99 -11.93 13.40
C ASN A 279 -3.08 -13.21 12.54
N PRO A 280 -2.37 -13.30 11.41
CA PRO A 280 -2.38 -14.48 10.54
C PRO A 280 -1.91 -15.77 11.23
N THR A 281 -1.18 -15.65 12.34
CA THR A 281 -0.65 -16.79 13.10
C THR A 281 -1.59 -17.25 14.22
N ASP A 282 -2.75 -16.60 14.42
CA ASP A 282 -3.75 -16.97 15.43
C ASP A 282 -5.00 -17.59 14.76
N PRO A 283 -5.11 -18.93 14.73
CA PRO A 283 -6.25 -19.62 14.12
C PRO A 283 -7.58 -19.34 14.83
N SER A 284 -7.56 -18.99 16.11
CA SER A 284 -8.78 -18.72 16.88
C SER A 284 -9.43 -17.40 16.44
N GLN A 285 -8.61 -16.37 16.26
CA GLN A 285 -9.06 -15.07 15.77
C GLN A 285 -9.58 -15.17 14.32
N ILE A 286 -8.89 -15.92 13.47
CA ILE A 286 -9.31 -16.16 12.09
C ILE A 286 -10.68 -16.87 12.09
N ARG A 287 -10.82 -18.00 12.78
CA ARG A 287 -12.11 -18.72 12.86
C ARG A 287 -13.22 -17.85 13.43
N GLY A 288 -12.92 -17.09 14.49
CA GLY A 288 -13.87 -16.15 15.10
C GLY A 288 -14.42 -15.16 14.08
N LEU A 289 -13.54 -14.50 13.31
CA LEU A 289 -13.93 -13.57 12.26
C LEU A 289 -14.76 -14.27 11.16
N PHE A 290 -14.25 -15.35 10.57
CA PHE A 290 -14.92 -15.98 9.43
C PHE A 290 -16.28 -16.57 9.81
N SER A 291 -16.48 -16.92 11.07
CA SER A 291 -17.75 -17.44 11.56
C SER A 291 -18.92 -16.42 11.56
N TYR A 292 -18.64 -15.13 11.31
CA TYR A 292 -19.69 -14.14 11.00
C TYR A 292 -20.33 -14.39 9.64
N PHE A 293 -19.60 -14.99 8.71
CA PHE A 293 -20.02 -15.24 7.33
C PHE A 293 -20.57 -16.66 7.12
N ASP A 294 -20.74 -17.44 8.20
CA ASP A 294 -21.32 -18.78 8.13
C ASP A 294 -22.73 -18.72 7.55
N LYS A 295 -22.99 -19.54 6.53
CA LYS A 295 -24.26 -19.58 5.77
C LYS A 295 -24.60 -18.25 5.06
N MET A 296 -23.59 -17.47 4.70
CA MET A 296 -23.73 -16.24 3.92
C MET A 296 -22.87 -16.30 2.65
N PRO A 297 -23.23 -17.17 1.67
CA PRO A 297 -22.42 -17.38 0.45
C PRO A 297 -22.29 -16.12 -0.41
N ASP A 298 -23.25 -15.19 -0.31
CA ASP A 298 -23.30 -13.96 -1.10
C ASP A 298 -22.31 -12.88 -0.63
N VAL A 299 -21.61 -13.10 0.50
CA VAL A 299 -20.58 -12.18 0.97
C VAL A 299 -19.27 -12.43 0.23
N GLN A 300 -18.93 -11.48 -0.64
CA GLN A 300 -17.67 -11.49 -1.36
C GLN A 300 -16.53 -11.09 -0.42
N LYS A 301 -15.54 -11.97 -0.26
CA LYS A 301 -14.43 -11.78 0.70
C LYS A 301 -13.16 -11.37 -0.03
N HIS A 302 -12.71 -10.14 0.24
CA HIS A 302 -11.48 -9.57 -0.32
C HIS A 302 -10.37 -9.62 0.73
N LEU A 303 -9.26 -10.27 0.39
CA LEU A 303 -8.05 -10.22 1.18
C LEU A 303 -7.28 -8.94 0.86
N VAL A 304 -7.22 -8.04 1.85
CA VAL A 304 -6.47 -6.80 1.81
C VAL A 304 -5.05 -7.03 2.31
N VAL A 305 -4.07 -6.73 1.47
CA VAL A 305 -2.65 -6.84 1.79
C VAL A 305 -1.90 -5.57 1.41
N SER A 306 -0.92 -5.21 2.23
CA SER A 306 -0.03 -4.08 1.98
C SER A 306 1.12 -4.51 1.06
N VAL A 307 1.39 -3.74 0.01
CA VAL A 307 2.52 -3.99 -0.90
C VAL A 307 3.87 -3.87 -0.17
N ALA A 308 3.94 -3.02 0.86
CA ALA A 308 5.15 -2.86 1.68
C ALA A 308 5.45 -4.07 2.61
N THR A 309 4.56 -5.06 2.68
CA THR A 309 4.81 -6.28 3.46
C THR A 309 5.82 -7.16 2.74
N ARG A 310 6.77 -7.74 3.49
CA ARG A 310 7.74 -8.70 2.94
C ARG A 310 7.04 -9.88 2.26
N GLU A 311 7.63 -10.39 1.17
CA GLU A 311 7.00 -11.43 0.34
C GLU A 311 6.78 -12.75 1.08
N ASP A 312 7.70 -13.15 1.97
CA ASP A 312 7.54 -14.33 2.82
C ASP A 312 6.30 -14.23 3.70
N ASN A 313 6.11 -13.08 4.37
CA ASN A 313 4.93 -12.83 5.19
C ASN A 313 3.65 -12.74 4.34
N LEU A 314 3.70 -12.07 3.18
CA LEU A 314 2.55 -12.00 2.26
C LEU A 314 2.09 -13.39 1.82
N ARG A 315 3.04 -14.27 1.52
CA ARG A 315 2.78 -15.66 1.13
C ARG A 315 2.07 -16.42 2.24
N GLU A 316 2.58 -16.34 3.46
CA GLU A 316 1.96 -16.99 4.63
C GLU A 316 0.53 -16.48 4.87
N ILE A 317 0.33 -15.16 4.80
CA ILE A 317 -0.99 -14.53 4.94
C ILE A 317 -1.96 -15.09 3.90
N CYS A 318 -1.57 -15.10 2.62
CA CYS A 318 -2.42 -15.58 1.54
C CYS A 318 -2.72 -17.07 1.69
N GLN A 319 -1.70 -17.90 1.94
CA GLN A 319 -1.85 -19.34 2.11
C GLN A 319 -2.78 -19.70 3.27
N THR A 320 -2.69 -18.98 4.38
CA THR A 320 -3.53 -19.23 5.55
C THR A 320 -4.97 -18.79 5.31
N LEU A 321 -5.19 -17.58 4.80
CA LEU A 321 -6.53 -17.00 4.70
C LEU A 321 -7.30 -17.51 3.49
N GLN A 322 -6.63 -17.94 2.42
CA GLN A 322 -7.31 -18.52 1.25
C GLN A 322 -8.12 -19.78 1.60
N LYS A 323 -7.71 -20.53 2.64
CA LYS A 323 -8.44 -21.69 3.18
C LYS A 323 -9.83 -21.33 3.75
N PHE A 324 -10.10 -20.06 4.00
CA PHE A 324 -11.36 -19.56 4.56
C PHE A 324 -12.28 -18.92 3.50
N GLY A 325 -12.05 -19.24 2.22
CA GLY A 325 -12.89 -18.83 1.11
C GLY A 325 -12.74 -17.35 0.75
N ILE A 326 -11.51 -16.81 0.87
CA ILE A 326 -11.15 -15.55 0.21
C ILE A 326 -11.32 -15.72 -1.30
N GLN A 327 -11.88 -14.71 -1.95
CA GLN A 327 -12.22 -14.77 -3.38
C GLN A 327 -11.43 -13.78 -4.22
N ARG A 328 -10.90 -12.70 -3.63
CA ARG A 328 -10.18 -11.66 -4.37
C ARG A 328 -9.03 -11.08 -3.56
N LEU A 329 -8.01 -10.58 -4.25
CA LEU A 329 -6.89 -9.84 -3.65
C LEU A 329 -7.07 -8.34 -3.84
N LEU A 330 -6.75 -7.56 -2.82
CA LEU A 330 -6.75 -6.10 -2.83
C LEU A 330 -5.41 -5.61 -2.29
N PHE A 331 -4.69 -4.83 -3.09
CA PHE A 331 -3.38 -4.30 -2.71
C PHE A 331 -3.49 -2.84 -2.24
N THR A 332 -2.91 -2.54 -1.09
CA THR A 332 -2.87 -1.21 -0.50
C THR A 332 -1.44 -0.73 -0.31
N LYS A 333 -1.29 0.55 0.04
CA LYS A 333 0.02 1.15 0.38
C LYS A 333 1.04 1.00 -0.75
N ILE A 334 0.55 1.07 -1.99
CA ILE A 334 1.37 0.99 -3.20
C ILE A 334 2.41 2.12 -3.23
N ASP A 335 2.05 3.28 -2.67
CA ASP A 335 2.89 4.46 -2.48
C ASP A 335 3.98 4.31 -1.39
N GLU A 336 3.85 3.31 -0.51
CA GLU A 336 4.84 3.02 0.54
C GLU A 336 5.90 2.00 0.09
N SER A 337 5.84 1.51 -1.17
CA SER A 337 6.80 0.57 -1.74
C SER A 337 7.49 1.12 -2.99
N ARG A 338 8.79 0.83 -3.12
CA ARG A 338 9.58 1.15 -4.33
C ARG A 338 9.50 0.06 -5.40
N THR A 339 9.11 -1.14 -5.01
CA THR A 339 9.02 -2.30 -5.89
C THR A 339 7.62 -2.89 -5.80
N HIS A 340 7.10 -3.35 -6.94
CA HIS A 340 5.71 -3.79 -7.06
C HIS A 340 5.57 -5.23 -7.61
N GLY A 341 6.67 -5.92 -7.86
CA GLY A 341 6.68 -7.29 -8.40
C GLY A 341 6.07 -8.33 -7.47
N ASN A 342 6.07 -8.10 -6.14
CA ASN A 342 5.41 -8.99 -5.19
C ASN A 342 3.89 -9.10 -5.44
N MET A 343 3.26 -8.09 -6.06
CA MET A 343 1.86 -8.13 -6.46
C MET A 343 1.63 -9.21 -7.52
N LEU A 344 2.46 -9.23 -8.56
CA LEU A 344 2.43 -10.25 -9.60
C LEU A 344 2.72 -11.64 -9.01
N ASN A 345 3.71 -11.74 -8.12
CA ASN A 345 4.04 -13.00 -7.44
C ASN A 345 2.83 -13.55 -6.66
N MET A 346 2.11 -12.71 -5.92
CA MET A 346 0.94 -13.14 -5.16
C MET A 346 -0.24 -13.53 -6.06
N LEU A 347 -0.48 -12.79 -7.14
CA LEU A 347 -1.54 -13.13 -8.09
C LEU A 347 -1.27 -14.47 -8.78
N MET A 348 -0.02 -14.71 -9.20
CA MET A 348 0.40 -16.00 -9.79
C MET A 348 0.31 -17.16 -8.79
N ARG A 349 0.71 -16.94 -7.53
CA ARG A 349 0.70 -18.01 -6.51
C ARG A 349 -0.70 -18.37 -6.03
N THR A 350 -1.59 -17.39 -5.91
CA THR A 350 -2.92 -17.59 -5.31
C THR A 350 -4.00 -17.87 -6.33
N HIS A 351 -3.80 -17.46 -7.59
CA HIS A 351 -4.81 -17.42 -8.65
C HIS A 351 -6.08 -16.66 -8.27
N LEU A 352 -6.02 -15.81 -7.24
CA LEU A 352 -7.13 -14.96 -6.82
C LEU A 352 -7.21 -13.75 -7.76
N PRO A 353 -8.41 -13.42 -8.28
CA PRO A 353 -8.61 -12.21 -9.04
C PRO A 353 -8.19 -10.94 -8.30
N LEU A 354 -7.49 -10.06 -9.01
CA LEU A 354 -7.21 -8.70 -8.56
C LEU A 354 -8.51 -7.90 -8.49
N SER A 355 -8.80 -7.30 -7.34
CA SER A 355 -9.99 -6.46 -7.12
C SER A 355 -9.67 -4.98 -7.21
N TYR A 356 -8.99 -4.43 -6.21
CA TYR A 356 -8.66 -3.01 -6.16
C TYR A 356 -7.21 -2.78 -5.77
N MET A 357 -6.75 -1.59 -6.10
CA MET A 357 -5.41 -1.10 -5.84
C MET A 357 -5.54 0.28 -5.19
N SER A 358 -4.94 0.45 -4.03
CA SER A 358 -4.98 1.70 -3.26
C SER A 358 -3.57 2.27 -3.08
N CYS A 359 -3.42 3.56 -3.42
CA CYS A 359 -2.18 4.31 -3.45
C CYS A 359 -2.42 5.67 -2.78
N GLY A 360 -2.02 5.84 -1.53
CA GLY A 360 -2.13 7.09 -0.78
C GLY A 360 -3.28 7.14 0.24
N ARG A 361 -3.55 8.33 0.76
CA ARG A 361 -4.47 8.59 1.89
C ARG A 361 -5.75 9.35 1.52
N LYS A 362 -5.87 9.91 0.31
CA LYS A 362 -7.02 10.72 -0.11
C LYS A 362 -8.26 9.85 -0.31
N VAL A 363 -9.40 10.35 0.14
CA VAL A 363 -10.72 9.74 -0.08
C VAL A 363 -11.51 10.70 -0.95
N PRO A 364 -12.02 10.30 -2.14
CA PRO A 364 -11.98 8.95 -2.74
C PRO A 364 -10.77 8.67 -3.64
N ASP A 365 -9.91 9.64 -3.92
CA ASP A 365 -9.11 9.62 -5.15
C ASP A 365 -8.00 8.57 -5.21
N ASP A 366 -7.53 8.09 -4.06
CA ASP A 366 -6.36 7.22 -3.92
C ASP A 366 -6.74 5.71 -3.95
N ILE A 367 -7.74 5.34 -4.76
CA ILE A 367 -8.13 3.94 -5.05
C ILE A 367 -8.57 3.79 -6.51
N ALA A 368 -8.31 2.62 -7.09
CA ALA A 368 -8.84 2.26 -8.40
C ALA A 368 -9.13 0.77 -8.50
N ALA A 369 -10.01 0.40 -9.44
CA ALA A 369 -10.16 -0.99 -9.85
C ALA A 369 -8.80 -1.52 -10.34
N GLY A 370 -8.44 -2.71 -9.91
CA GLY A 370 -7.19 -3.34 -10.29
C GLY A 370 -7.34 -3.98 -11.67
N THR A 371 -6.55 -3.48 -12.62
CA THR A 371 -6.46 -3.97 -13.99
C THR A 371 -5.05 -4.51 -14.24
N ILE A 372 -4.91 -5.45 -15.19
CA ILE A 372 -3.58 -5.96 -15.57
C ILE A 372 -2.72 -4.83 -16.12
N ARG A 373 -3.29 -3.93 -16.93
CA ARG A 373 -2.62 -2.73 -17.41
C ARG A 373 -1.99 -1.89 -16.29
N LYS A 374 -2.75 -1.59 -15.22
CA LYS A 374 -2.20 -0.86 -14.06
C LYS A 374 -1.09 -1.61 -13.35
N LEU A 375 -1.24 -2.92 -13.21
CA LEU A 375 -0.21 -3.78 -12.63
C LEU A 375 1.08 -3.71 -13.45
N VAL A 376 0.98 -3.85 -14.78
CA VAL A 376 2.11 -3.75 -15.70
C VAL A 376 2.74 -2.35 -15.63
N GLY A 377 1.94 -1.29 -15.72
CA GLY A 377 2.44 0.08 -15.65
C GLY A 377 3.22 0.39 -14.36
N LEU A 378 2.78 -0.15 -13.21
CA LEU A 378 3.49 0.00 -11.93
C LEU A 378 4.82 -0.76 -11.89
N ILE A 379 4.83 -2.00 -12.37
CA ILE A 379 6.03 -2.86 -12.34
C ILE A 379 7.06 -2.36 -13.37
N PHE A 380 6.62 -2.11 -14.60
CA PHE A 380 7.53 -1.93 -15.72
C PHE A 380 7.85 -0.47 -16.04
N GLN A 381 7.14 0.50 -15.42
CA GLN A 381 7.39 1.96 -15.55
C GLN A 381 7.95 2.32 -16.93
N VAL A 382 7.26 1.95 -18.01
CA VAL A 382 7.80 1.94 -19.38
C VAL A 382 7.97 3.38 -19.86
N LYS A 383 9.04 4.02 -19.39
CA LYS A 383 9.65 5.21 -19.95
C LYS A 383 11.11 4.86 -20.17
N ASP A 384 11.47 4.78 -21.44
CA ASP A 384 12.83 4.68 -21.99
C ASP A 384 13.59 3.35 -21.77
N LEU A 385 13.10 2.28 -22.41
CA LEU A 385 13.98 1.19 -22.87
C LEU A 385 14.65 1.58 -24.20
N SER A 386 15.37 2.69 -24.22
CA SER A 386 16.27 3.05 -25.32
C SER A 386 17.62 2.35 -25.12
N PRO A 387 18.21 1.69 -26.14
CA PRO A 387 19.54 1.09 -26.03
C PRO A 387 20.62 2.18 -26.04
N GLY A 388 20.80 2.88 -24.92
CA GLY A 388 21.78 3.98 -24.82
C GLY A 388 22.22 4.40 -23.42
N SER A 389 21.48 4.06 -22.35
CA SER A 389 21.85 4.45 -20.98
C SER A 389 22.59 3.31 -20.26
N SER A 390 23.92 3.39 -20.24
CA SER A 390 24.77 2.49 -19.47
C SER A 390 24.57 2.68 -17.97
N ASN A 391 24.17 1.61 -17.29
CA ASN A 391 24.19 1.48 -15.84
C ASN A 391 25.64 1.45 -15.33
N HIS A 392 26.13 2.59 -14.86
CA HIS A 392 27.23 2.64 -13.89
C HIS A 392 26.76 3.51 -12.75
N HIS A 393 26.31 2.90 -11.64
CA HIS A 393 26.50 3.36 -10.26
C HIS A 393 25.81 2.39 -9.29
N ALA A 394 26.27 1.14 -9.27
CA ALA A 394 26.33 0.36 -8.05
C ALA A 394 27.83 0.20 -7.72
N THR A 395 28.20 0.28 -6.44
CA THR A 395 29.57 0.19 -5.91
C THR A 395 30.43 1.45 -6.05
N ARG A 396 30.21 2.46 -5.19
CA ARG A 396 31.24 3.28 -4.51
C ARG A 396 30.60 4.42 -3.72
N GLN A 397 30.25 4.16 -2.46
CA GLN A 397 30.11 5.23 -1.46
C GLN A 397 30.44 4.66 -0.08
N VAL A 398 31.71 4.30 0.09
CA VAL A 398 32.39 4.30 1.37
C VAL A 398 33.62 5.18 1.16
N MET A 399 33.76 6.23 1.98
CA MET A 399 34.90 7.15 2.06
C MET A 399 35.12 8.12 0.88
N ARG A 400 34.71 9.38 1.06
CA ARG A 400 35.58 10.51 1.49
C ARG A 400 35.03 11.87 1.04
N HIS A 401 34.99 12.78 2.00
CA HIS A 401 34.87 14.22 1.81
C HIS A 401 36.01 14.78 0.94
N ALA A 402 35.64 15.78 0.14
CA ALA A 402 36.26 17.11 0.03
C ALA A 402 36.56 17.55 -1.41
N LYS A 403 36.17 18.80 -1.66
CA LYS A 403 36.57 19.73 -2.73
C LYS A 403 35.71 19.79 -4.01
N SER A 404 34.88 20.84 -4.00
CA SER A 404 34.71 21.87 -5.05
C SER A 404 34.36 21.46 -6.48
N GLY A 405 33.22 21.96 -6.97
CA GLY A 405 33.04 22.32 -8.40
C GLY A 405 31.73 21.89 -9.06
N GLY A 406 30.78 22.84 -9.17
CA GLY A 406 29.85 23.09 -10.28
C GLY A 406 29.12 21.96 -11.06
N SER A 407 27.78 21.97 -10.93
CA SER A 407 26.68 21.76 -11.93
C SER A 407 26.61 20.46 -12.76
N ALA A 408 25.45 19.86 -13.05
CA ALA A 408 24.03 20.08 -12.69
C ALA A 408 23.24 18.81 -13.09
N PHE A 409 22.28 18.39 -12.24
CA PHE A 409 21.20 17.48 -12.62
C PHE A 409 20.01 18.34 -13.06
N GLU A 410 19.54 18.15 -14.29
CA GLU A 410 18.44 18.92 -14.88
C GLU A 410 17.10 18.27 -14.49
N HIS A 411 16.64 18.56 -13.27
CA HIS A 411 15.22 18.48 -12.96
C HIS A 411 14.53 19.74 -13.50
N SER A 412 13.48 19.56 -14.31
CA SER A 412 12.68 20.68 -14.83
C SER A 412 11.91 21.36 -13.67
N HIS A 413 12.54 22.33 -13.02
CA HIS A 413 11.89 23.14 -11.99
C HIS A 413 11.08 24.30 -12.59
N PHE A 414 10.13 24.82 -11.82
CA PHE A 414 9.46 26.08 -12.13
C PHE A 414 10.09 27.19 -11.30
N MET A 415 10.17 28.41 -11.83
CA MET A 415 10.77 29.54 -11.13
C MET A 415 10.03 30.84 -11.35
N ALA A 416 9.97 31.69 -10.33
CA ALA A 416 9.40 33.03 -10.40
C ALA A 416 10.38 34.08 -9.86
N ASN A 417 10.15 35.34 -10.21
CA ASN A 417 10.82 36.46 -9.58
C ASN A 417 10.06 36.83 -8.31
N LYS A 418 10.74 37.04 -7.18
CA LYS A 418 10.14 37.52 -5.91
C LYS A 418 9.29 38.78 -6.08
N ASN A 419 9.57 39.59 -7.10
CA ASN A 419 8.89 40.86 -7.37
C ASN A 419 7.83 40.76 -8.48
N SER A 420 7.44 39.56 -8.90
CA SER A 420 6.40 39.34 -9.91
C SER A 420 5.51 38.18 -9.47
N ASP A 421 4.24 38.23 -9.87
CA ASP A 421 3.29 37.14 -9.72
C ASP A 421 3.38 36.11 -10.85
N VAL A 422 4.44 36.12 -11.68
CA VAL A 422 4.58 35.23 -12.84
C VAL A 422 5.67 34.18 -12.63
N TYR A 423 5.35 32.91 -12.91
CA TYR A 423 6.31 31.81 -12.92
C TYR A 423 6.60 31.26 -14.32
N HIS A 424 7.76 30.64 -14.49
CA HIS A 424 8.35 30.16 -15.74
C HIS A 424 8.86 28.72 -15.58
N HIS A 425 8.91 27.93 -16.66
CA HIS A 425 9.71 26.70 -16.66
C HIS A 425 11.21 27.03 -16.82
N THR A 426 12.10 26.14 -16.38
CA THR A 426 13.57 26.32 -16.48
C THR A 426 14.04 26.72 -17.88
N GLY A 427 13.49 26.12 -18.93
CA GLY A 427 13.81 26.43 -20.34
C GLY A 427 13.05 27.62 -20.97
N CYS A 428 12.28 28.41 -20.22
CA CYS A 428 11.47 29.48 -20.81
C CYS A 428 12.37 30.68 -21.13
N LYS A 429 12.28 31.27 -22.33
CA LYS A 429 13.18 32.38 -22.77
C LYS A 429 13.27 33.59 -21.82
N TRP A 430 12.28 33.77 -20.94
CA TRP A 430 12.22 34.84 -19.96
C TRP A 430 12.80 34.47 -18.59
N SER A 431 13.00 33.17 -18.29
CA SER A 431 13.51 32.68 -17.00
C SER A 431 14.93 33.19 -16.73
N HIS A 432 15.77 33.29 -17.77
CA HIS A 432 17.15 33.78 -17.68
C HIS A 432 17.27 35.26 -17.30
N ARG A 433 16.18 36.05 -17.35
CA ARG A 433 16.17 37.47 -16.97
C ARG A 433 15.96 37.68 -15.47
N ILE A 434 15.67 36.63 -14.71
CA ILE A 434 15.48 36.71 -13.27
C ILE A 434 16.86 36.64 -12.60
N LYS A 435 17.24 37.71 -11.88
CA LYS A 435 18.50 37.72 -11.10
C LYS A 435 18.45 36.60 -10.05
N SER A 436 19.55 35.85 -9.90
CA SER A 436 19.65 34.67 -9.02
C SER A 436 19.18 34.90 -7.59
N VAL A 437 19.44 36.09 -7.03
CA VAL A 437 19.02 36.51 -5.68
C VAL A 437 17.49 36.63 -5.51
N ASN A 438 16.78 36.83 -6.61
CA ASN A 438 15.33 37.04 -6.67
C ASN A 438 14.57 35.82 -7.21
N ILE A 439 15.22 34.67 -7.36
CA ILE A 439 14.55 33.44 -7.81
C ILE A 439 13.81 32.78 -6.65
N ILE A 440 12.52 32.51 -6.86
CA ILE A 440 11.74 31.52 -6.12
C ILE A 440 11.67 30.27 -7.00
N ARG A 441 11.90 29.08 -6.45
CA ARG A 441 11.77 27.81 -7.16
C ARG A 441 10.56 27.04 -6.63
N PHE A 442 9.88 26.36 -7.53
CA PHE A 442 8.80 25.45 -7.23
C PHE A 442 9.10 24.10 -7.85
N ASP A 443 8.72 23.04 -7.14
CA ASP A 443 8.91 21.67 -7.57
C ASP A 443 7.80 21.22 -8.54
N SER A 444 6.71 22.00 -8.63
CA SER A 444 5.65 21.77 -9.62
C SER A 444 4.87 23.03 -9.97
N GLN A 445 4.19 23.02 -11.12
CA GLN A 445 3.23 24.05 -11.53
C GLN A 445 2.13 24.27 -10.48
N ARG A 446 1.60 23.18 -9.90
CA ARG A 446 0.55 23.25 -8.87
C ARG A 446 1.00 23.99 -7.62
N GLU A 447 2.28 23.86 -7.24
CA GLU A 447 2.84 24.57 -6.09
C GLU A 447 2.95 26.08 -6.36
N ALA A 448 3.41 26.47 -7.55
CA ALA A 448 3.45 27.87 -7.97
C ALA A 448 2.04 28.50 -7.98
N GLU A 449 1.06 27.81 -8.55
CA GLU A 449 -0.33 28.26 -8.63
C GLU A 449 -1.01 28.32 -7.25
N ALA A 450 -0.73 27.37 -6.35
CA ALA A 450 -1.22 27.39 -4.98
C ALA A 450 -0.66 28.59 -4.17
N GLN A 451 0.51 29.09 -4.55
CA GLN A 451 1.11 30.31 -4.01
C GLN A 451 0.68 31.58 -4.77
N ASN A 452 -0.37 31.48 -5.60
CA ASN A 452 -0.95 32.56 -6.42
C ASN A 452 -0.05 33.10 -7.54
N PHE A 453 0.98 32.37 -7.97
CA PHE A 453 1.74 32.72 -9.15
C PHE A 453 1.04 32.22 -10.42
N LEU A 454 1.07 33.02 -11.47
CA LEU A 454 0.45 32.77 -12.76
C LEU A 454 1.49 32.31 -13.78
N PRO A 455 1.15 31.38 -14.69
CA PRO A 455 2.10 30.92 -15.70
C PRO A 455 2.45 32.06 -16.66
N CYS A 456 3.70 32.20 -17.04
CA CYS A 456 4.10 33.15 -18.07
C CYS A 456 3.37 32.87 -19.40
N ARG A 457 2.94 33.92 -20.11
CA ARG A 457 2.21 33.80 -21.39
C ARG A 457 2.95 33.01 -22.47
N SER A 458 4.29 33.05 -22.47
CA SER A 458 5.09 32.21 -23.40
C SER A 458 5.19 30.76 -22.94
N CYS A 459 5.10 30.50 -21.65
CA CYS A 459 5.13 29.17 -21.09
C CYS A 459 3.72 28.51 -21.07
N ASN A 460 2.64 29.31 -21.13
CA ASN A 460 1.25 28.87 -21.31
C ASN A 460 0.43 29.93 -22.10
N PRO A 461 0.24 29.74 -23.42
CA PRO A 461 -0.45 30.70 -24.30
C PRO A 461 -1.94 30.92 -23.97
N ASP A 462 -2.60 29.94 -23.35
CA ASP A 462 -4.04 29.98 -23.04
C ASP A 462 -4.39 30.85 -21.83
N ARG A 463 -3.40 31.43 -21.15
CA ARG A 463 -3.59 32.30 -19.96
C ARG A 463 -4.48 33.53 -20.24
N LEU A 464 -4.60 33.98 -21.49
CA LEU A 464 -5.39 35.18 -21.84
C LEU A 464 -6.88 35.08 -21.45
N LYS A 465 -7.45 33.86 -21.37
CA LYS A 465 -8.84 33.66 -20.93
C LYS A 465 -9.07 33.86 -19.43
N ASN A 466 -8.02 33.83 -18.61
CA ASN A 466 -8.10 33.95 -17.15
C ASN A 466 -7.78 35.36 -16.61
N ASP A 467 -7.10 36.20 -17.39
CA ASP A 467 -6.81 37.59 -17.01
C ASP A 467 -8.12 38.44 -17.08
N GLU A 468 -8.96 38.27 -18.12
CA GLU A 468 -10.23 39.00 -18.28
C GLU A 468 -11.28 38.64 -17.20
N ALA A 469 -11.30 37.38 -16.75
CA ALA A 469 -12.23 36.92 -15.70
C ALA A 469 -11.88 37.45 -14.29
N ARG A 470 -10.65 37.93 -14.07
CA ARG A 470 -10.21 38.51 -12.79
C ARG A 470 -10.40 40.02 -12.74
N ASP A 471 -10.26 40.74 -13.86
CA ASP A 471 -10.53 42.19 -13.89
C ASP A 471 -12.01 42.49 -13.62
N LEU A 472 -12.94 41.67 -14.14
CA LEU A 472 -14.38 41.75 -13.82
C LEU A 472 -14.70 41.52 -12.34
N LYS A 473 -13.93 40.68 -11.63
CA LYS A 473 -14.08 40.43 -10.18
C LYS A 473 -13.45 41.50 -9.29
N THR A 474 -12.49 42.26 -9.83
CA THR A 474 -11.80 43.34 -9.10
C THR A 474 -12.58 44.66 -9.21
N VAL A 475 -13.26 44.89 -10.34
CA VAL A 475 -14.17 46.02 -10.52
C VAL A 475 -15.45 45.86 -9.68
N THR A 476 -16.03 44.66 -9.61
CA THR A 476 -17.25 44.40 -8.80
C THR A 476 -17.02 44.48 -7.29
N ARG A 477 -15.79 44.24 -6.80
CA ARG A 477 -15.44 44.42 -5.38
C ARG A 477 -15.24 45.88 -4.95
N LYS A 478 -14.88 46.79 -5.86
CA LYS A 478 -14.74 48.22 -5.53
C LYS A 478 -16.08 48.97 -5.48
N PHE A 479 -17.14 48.45 -6.09
CA PHE A 479 -18.47 49.06 -6.05
C PHE A 479 -19.34 48.65 -4.86
N SER A 480 -19.00 47.56 -4.15
CA SER A 480 -19.76 47.09 -2.98
C SER A 480 -19.24 47.61 -1.63
N SER A 481 -18.20 48.44 -1.62
CA SER A 481 -17.61 48.99 -0.40
C SER A 481 -17.79 50.50 -0.25
N ASN A 482 -18.73 51.10 -0.99
CA ASN A 482 -19.03 52.54 -0.93
C ASN A 482 -20.53 52.85 -1.09
N GLN A 483 -21.39 52.01 -0.50
CA GLN A 483 -22.80 52.34 -0.18
C GLN A 483 -23.15 51.79 1.20
#